data_AF-A0A835MJK4-F1
#
_entry.id   AF-A0A835MJK4-F1
#
_cell.length_a   1.000
_cell.length_b   1.000
_cell.length_c   1.000
_cell.angle_alpha   90.00
_cell.angle_beta   90.00
_cell.angle_gamma   90.00
#
_symmetry.space_group_name_H-M   'P 1'
#
loop_
_entity.id
_entity.type
_entity.pdbx_description
1 polymer ?
#
loop_
_entity_poly.entity_id
_entity_poly.type
_entity_poly.pdbx_seq_one_letter_code
_entity_poly.pdbx_strand_id
1 'polypeptide(L)'
;MAAVELKKLFPKKEVSFFSFVGGAYTYFAGMAMAVAGILGHYSETLLIFFLPQVLNFLASCPQLFSFIHCPRHRLPRYDPQTGLLTGTDDGTLVNIFLRLFGRCSEKSLCIRLLAFQALCCAFCFILRYILTGWYK
;
A
#
# COMPACT_ATOMS: atom_id res chain seq x y z
N MET A 1 0.36 18.84 15.52
CA MET A 1 0.86 19.71 14.43
C MET A 1 0.61 19.13 13.03
N ALA A 2 0.86 17.84 12.75
CA ALA A 2 0.60 17.25 11.42
C ALA A 2 -0.89 17.23 10.97
N ALA A 3 -1.83 17.20 11.91
CA ALA A 3 -3.27 17.18 11.62
C ALA A 3 -3.80 18.51 11.03
N VAL A 4 -3.12 19.64 11.30
CA VAL A 4 -3.56 20.97 10.82
C VAL A 4 -3.17 21.19 9.36
N GLU A 5 -1.99 20.72 8.94
CA GLU A 5 -1.54 20.81 7.55
C GLU A 5 -2.27 19.82 6.62
N LEU A 6 -2.67 18.65 7.13
CA LEU A 6 -3.51 17.71 6.37
C LEU A 6 -4.91 18.26 6.06
N LYS A 7 -5.46 19.14 6.90
CA LYS A 7 -6.78 19.75 6.67
C LYS A 7 -6.76 20.78 5.53
N LYS A 8 -5.60 21.38 5.24
CA LYS A 8 -5.40 22.28 4.07
C LYS A 8 -5.24 21.52 2.75
N LEU A 9 -4.64 20.33 2.79
CA LEU A 9 -4.43 19.48 1.60
C LEU A 9 -5.69 18.73 1.14
N PHE A 10 -6.68 18.54 2.00
CA PHE A 10 -7.91 17.80 1.69
C PHE A 10 -9.18 18.54 2.13
N PRO A 11 -9.55 19.66 1.49
CA PRO A 11 -10.66 20.51 1.96
C PRO A 11 -12.06 19.90 1.80
N LYS A 12 -12.25 18.81 1.04
CA LYS A 12 -13.52 18.06 0.98
C LYS A 12 -13.23 16.58 0.71
N LYS A 13 -13.29 15.73 1.74
CA LYS A 13 -13.28 14.27 1.54
C LYS A 13 -14.71 13.74 1.50
N GLU A 14 -15.07 13.03 0.43
CA GLU A 14 -16.24 12.14 0.38
C GLU A 14 -16.11 10.91 1.29
N VAL A 15 -14.92 10.67 1.84
CA VAL A 15 -14.61 9.63 2.81
C VAL A 15 -14.32 10.31 4.14
N SER A 16 -15.33 10.37 5.01
CA SER A 16 -15.17 10.88 6.37
C SER A 16 -14.39 9.85 7.19
N PHE A 17 -13.08 10.00 7.30
CA PHE A 17 -12.29 9.25 8.27
C PHE A 17 -12.47 9.90 9.64
N PHE A 18 -13.19 9.24 10.54
CA PHE A 18 -13.41 9.71 11.91
C PHE A 18 -12.09 9.84 12.69
N SER A 19 -11.18 8.89 12.48
CA SER A 19 -9.85 8.87 13.08
C SER A 19 -8.83 8.34 12.09
N PHE A 20 -7.61 8.89 12.14
CA PHE A 20 -6.49 8.38 11.36
C PHE A 20 -5.75 7.31 12.15
N VAL A 21 -5.48 6.19 11.51
CA VAL A 21 -4.82 5.03 12.09
C VAL A 21 -3.39 5.36 12.56
N GLY A 22 -2.66 6.16 11.77
CA GLY A 22 -1.34 6.69 12.14
C GLY A 22 -0.22 5.65 12.14
N GLY A 23 1.01 6.12 12.38
CA GLY A 23 2.20 5.27 12.36
C GLY A 23 2.22 4.21 13.46
N ALA A 24 1.57 4.47 14.60
CA ALA A 24 1.53 3.53 15.73
C ALA A 24 0.91 2.18 15.34
N TYR A 25 -0.23 2.20 14.64
CA TYR A 25 -0.85 0.97 14.17
C TYR A 25 -0.02 0.28 13.10
N THR A 26 0.63 1.02 12.19
CA THR A 26 1.48 0.41 11.16
C THR A 26 2.66 -0.34 11.80
N TYR A 27 3.30 0.24 12.82
CA TYR A 27 4.36 -0.45 13.58
C TYR A 27 3.81 -1.66 14.34
N PHE A 28 2.68 -1.50 15.02
CA PHE A 28 2.04 -2.59 15.75
C PHE A 28 1.66 -3.76 14.84
N ALA A 29 0.95 -3.49 13.73
CA ALA A 29 0.51 -4.51 12.79
C ALA A 29 1.70 -5.23 12.14
N GLY A 30 2.74 -4.49 11.75
CA GLY A 30 3.96 -5.08 11.20
C GLY A 30 4.68 -5.99 12.20
N MET A 31 4.85 -5.52 13.44
CA MET A 31 5.50 -6.30 14.49
C MET A 31 4.70 -7.55 14.86
N ALA A 32 3.38 -7.43 15.00
CA ALA A 32 2.50 -8.57 15.31
C ALA A 32 2.58 -9.66 14.24
N MET A 33 2.54 -9.27 12.95
CA MET A 33 2.65 -10.22 11.83
C MET A 33 4.05 -10.84 11.75
N ALA A 34 5.12 -10.07 12.00
CA ALA A 34 6.48 -10.58 12.02
C ALA A 34 6.68 -11.62 13.15
N VAL A 35 6.22 -11.31 14.37
CA VAL A 35 6.31 -12.22 15.52
C VAL A 35 5.53 -13.51 15.24
N ALA A 36 4.30 -13.41 14.72
CA ALA A 36 3.50 -14.57 14.37
C ALA A 36 4.20 -15.47 13.33
N GLY A 37 4.80 -14.86 12.28
CA GLY A 37 5.54 -15.59 11.25
C GLY A 37 6.81 -16.28 11.75
N ILE A 38 7.55 -15.62 12.64
CA ILE A 38 8.79 -16.17 13.23
C ILE A 38 8.46 -17.32 14.19
N LEU A 39 7.53 -17.10 15.13
CA LEU A 39 7.15 -18.12 16.13
C LEU A 39 6.48 -19.34 15.48
N GLY A 40 5.74 -19.13 14.40
CA GLY A 40 5.07 -20.20 13.68
C GLY A 40 5.94 -20.91 12.63
N HIS A 41 7.20 -20.50 12.44
CA HIS A 41 8.10 -21.04 11.40
C HIS A 41 7.51 -21.01 9.97
N TYR A 42 6.67 -20.02 9.66
CA TYR A 42 6.08 -19.82 8.32
C TYR A 42 6.43 -18.44 7.74
N SER A 43 7.54 -17.85 8.19
CA SER A 43 8.01 -16.53 7.77
C SER A 43 8.13 -16.38 6.25
N GLU A 44 8.56 -17.42 5.54
CA GLU A 44 8.61 -17.43 4.07
C GLU A 44 7.24 -17.27 3.45
N THR A 45 6.24 -18.04 3.89
CA THR A 45 4.86 -17.94 3.39
C THR A 45 4.26 -16.57 3.73
N LEU A 46 4.56 -16.04 4.91
CA LEU A 46 4.11 -14.73 5.35
C LEU A 46 4.68 -13.61 4.46
N LEU A 47 5.96 -13.68 4.06
CA LEU A 47 6.56 -12.71 3.14
C LEU A 47 5.85 -12.68 1.77
N ILE A 48 5.41 -13.83 1.26
CA ILE A 48 4.68 -13.88 -0.02
C ILE A 48 3.28 -13.26 0.15
N PHE A 49 2.61 -13.40 1.30
CA PHE A 49 1.36 -12.66 1.55
C PHE A 49 1.57 -11.13 1.61
N PHE A 50 2.76 -10.68 1.98
CA PHE A 50 3.16 -9.28 1.92
C PHE A 50 3.66 -8.82 0.54
N LEU A 51 3.44 -9.61 -0.52
CA LEU A 51 3.93 -9.29 -1.87
C LEU A 51 3.55 -7.88 -2.34
N PRO A 52 2.31 -7.38 -2.22
CA PRO A 52 1.99 -6.01 -2.60
C PRO A 52 2.77 -4.94 -1.82
N GLN A 53 3.03 -5.19 -0.53
CA GLN A 53 3.83 -4.32 0.33
C GLN A 53 5.31 -4.35 -0.07
N VAL A 54 5.84 -5.54 -0.40
CA VAL A 54 7.20 -5.71 -0.92
C VAL A 54 7.36 -5.01 -2.26
N LEU A 55 6.41 -5.17 -3.19
CA LEU A 55 6.44 -4.48 -4.49
C LEU A 55 6.40 -2.96 -4.33
N ASN A 56 5.56 -2.44 -3.43
CA ASN A 56 5.55 -1.01 -3.12
C ASN A 56 6.89 -0.53 -2.54
N PHE A 57 7.53 -1.33 -1.66
CA PHE A 57 8.85 -1.02 -1.12
C PHE A 57 9.92 -1.01 -2.23
N LEU A 58 9.95 -2.03 -3.08
CA LEU A 58 10.90 -2.12 -4.21
C LEU A 58 10.76 -0.95 -5.19
N ALA A 59 9.52 -0.57 -5.52
CA ALA A 59 9.27 0.61 -6.35
C ALA A 59 9.74 1.91 -5.66
N SER A 60 9.65 1.95 -4.33
CA SER A 60 10.09 3.10 -3.53
C SER A 60 11.59 3.10 -3.21
N CYS A 61 12.31 1.98 -3.35
CA CYS A 61 13.74 1.84 -3.07
C CYS A 61 14.61 2.96 -3.67
N PRO A 62 14.50 3.30 -4.97
CA PRO A 62 15.33 4.36 -5.55
C PRO A 62 15.13 5.73 -4.88
N GLN A 63 13.91 6.02 -4.40
CA GLN A 63 13.61 7.25 -3.66
C GLN A 63 14.05 7.16 -2.19
N LEU A 64 13.97 5.98 -1.58
CA LEU A 64 14.36 5.72 -0.19
C LEU A 64 15.89 5.80 0.01
N PHE A 65 16.66 5.27 -0.93
CA PHE A 65 18.13 5.33 -0.92
C PHE A 65 18.68 6.65 -1.46
N SER A 66 17.81 7.65 -1.66
CA SER A 66 18.18 9.00 -2.10
C SER A 66 18.86 9.07 -3.47
N PHE A 67 18.70 8.07 -4.34
CA PHE A 67 19.14 8.16 -5.74
C PHE A 67 18.30 9.18 -6.53
N ILE A 68 17.04 9.36 -6.12
CA ILE A 68 16.09 10.33 -6.67
C ILE A 68 15.57 11.20 -5.52
N HIS A 69 15.31 12.49 -5.78
CA HIS A 69 14.73 13.39 -4.77
C HIS A 69 13.43 12.83 -4.21
N CYS A 70 13.36 12.69 -2.88
CA CYS A 70 12.24 12.08 -2.18
C CYS A 70 11.41 13.16 -1.48
N PRO A 71 10.22 13.52 -2.00
CA PRO A 71 9.37 14.49 -1.34
C PRO A 71 8.82 13.93 -0.01
N ARG A 72 8.58 14.81 0.96
CA ARG A 72 8.08 14.43 2.30
C ARG A 72 6.73 13.71 2.26
N HIS A 73 5.87 14.05 1.30
CA HIS A 73 4.56 13.44 1.08
C HIS A 73 4.49 12.84 -0.33
N ARG A 74 4.51 11.52 -0.43
CA ARG A 74 4.44 10.75 -1.70
C ARG A 74 3.02 10.31 -2.07
N LEU A 75 2.03 11.06 -1.60
CA LEU A 75 0.61 10.78 -1.85
C LEU A 75 0.20 11.38 -3.21
N PRO A 76 -0.73 10.74 -3.94
CA PRO A 76 -1.27 11.28 -5.18
C PRO A 76 -1.96 12.64 -4.94
N ARG A 77 -1.93 13.51 -5.96
CA ARG A 77 -2.56 14.83 -5.87
C ARG A 77 -4.06 14.72 -6.06
N TYR A 78 -4.80 15.38 -5.16
CA TYR A 78 -6.24 15.53 -5.27
C TYR A 78 -6.58 16.76 -6.10
N ASP A 79 -7.44 16.60 -7.10
CA ASP A 79 -7.96 17.71 -7.89
C ASP A 79 -9.37 18.09 -7.38
N PRO A 80 -9.55 19.26 -6.75
CA PRO A 80 -10.83 19.67 -6.17
C PRO A 80 -11.89 20.00 -7.24
N GLN A 81 -11.51 20.23 -8.49
CA GLN A 81 -12.45 20.53 -9.57
C GLN A 81 -13.13 19.26 -10.09
N THR A 82 -12.35 18.19 -10.23
CA THR A 82 -12.83 16.89 -10.75
C THR A 82 -13.20 15.91 -9.63
N GLY A 83 -12.73 16.13 -8.40
CA GLY A 83 -12.90 15.21 -7.29
C GLY A 83 -12.06 13.93 -7.41
N LEU A 84 -11.11 13.88 -8.34
CA LEU A 84 -10.33 12.69 -8.67
C LEU A 84 -8.88 12.80 -8.17
N LEU A 85 -8.26 11.65 -7.92
CA LEU A 85 -6.84 11.54 -7.63
C LEU A 85 -6.05 11.41 -8.92
N THR A 86 -4.94 12.14 -8.99
CA THR A 86 -4.01 12.13 -10.13
C THR A 86 -2.65 11.60 -9.67
N GLY A 87 -2.08 10.67 -10.43
CA GLY A 87 -0.80 10.04 -10.09
C GLY A 87 0.38 10.99 -10.28
N THR A 88 1.27 11.06 -9.29
CA THR A 88 2.56 11.78 -9.36
C THR A 88 3.67 10.87 -9.85
N ASP A 89 4.85 11.43 -10.17
CA ASP A 89 6.08 10.69 -10.59
C ASP A 89 6.76 9.88 -9.48
N ASP A 90 6.10 9.74 -8.33
CA ASP A 90 6.66 8.97 -7.23
C ASP A 90 6.56 7.47 -7.46
N GLY A 91 7.60 6.75 -7.05
CA GLY A 91 7.73 5.29 -7.14
C GLY A 91 6.86 4.53 -6.13
N THR A 92 5.62 4.95 -5.90
CA THR A 92 4.70 4.24 -5.01
C THR A 92 3.70 3.42 -5.83
N LEU A 93 3.31 2.26 -5.33
CA LEU A 93 2.35 1.37 -5.99
C LEU A 93 1.02 2.09 -6.24
N VAL A 94 0.63 2.99 -5.33
CA VAL A 94 -0.55 3.86 -5.49
C VAL A 94 -0.44 4.77 -6.73
N ASN A 95 0.69 5.44 -6.91
CA ASN A 95 0.91 6.31 -8.07
C ASN A 95 1.04 5.51 -9.37
N ILE A 96 1.69 4.35 -9.33
CA ILE A 96 1.76 3.42 -10.46
C ILE A 96 0.35 2.95 -10.86
N PHE A 97 -0.50 2.58 -9.90
CA PHE A 97 -1.89 2.17 -10.17
C PHE A 97 -2.75 3.31 -10.75
N LEU A 98 -2.47 4.56 -10.39
CA LEU A 98 -3.14 5.73 -10.97
C LEU A 98 -2.60 6.07 -12.37
N ARG A 99 -1.33 5.82 -12.65
CA ARG A 99 -0.74 5.98 -14.00
C ARG A 99 -1.27 4.94 -14.97
N LEU A 100 -1.35 3.69 -14.53
CA LEU A 100 -1.76 2.57 -15.38
C LEU A 100 -3.25 2.57 -15.70
N PHE A 101 -4.11 2.95 -14.76
CA PHE A 101 -5.57 2.89 -14.92
C PHE A 101 -6.24 4.26 -15.02
N GLY A 102 -5.46 5.35 -14.95
CA GLY A 102 -5.96 6.71 -15.04
C GLY A 102 -6.48 7.30 -13.73
N ARG A 103 -7.02 8.51 -13.84
CA ARG A 103 -7.54 9.32 -12.73
C ARG A 103 -8.77 8.64 -12.13
N CYS A 104 -8.78 8.40 -10.83
CA CYS A 104 -9.82 7.65 -10.14
C CYS A 104 -10.18 8.32 -8.80
N SER A 105 -11.35 7.98 -8.25
CA SER A 105 -11.71 8.40 -6.89
C SER A 105 -10.88 7.65 -5.83
N GLU A 106 -10.74 8.23 -4.64
CA GLU A 106 -10.03 7.62 -3.50
C GLU A 106 -10.64 6.25 -3.13
N LYS A 107 -11.98 6.15 -3.18
CA LYS A 107 -12.72 4.92 -2.90
C LYS A 107 -12.42 3.83 -3.92
N SER A 108 -12.50 4.16 -5.22
CA SER A 108 -12.21 3.22 -6.30
C SER A 108 -10.76 2.75 -6.27
N LEU A 109 -9.81 3.65 -5.98
CA LEU A 109 -8.40 3.30 -5.83
C LEU A 109 -8.17 2.34 -4.65
N CYS A 110 -8.80 2.61 -3.50
CA CYS A 110 -8.72 1.75 -2.32
C CYS A 110 -9.25 0.34 -2.61
N ILE A 111 -10.44 0.23 -3.23
CA ILE A 111 -11.04 -1.05 -3.61
C ILE A 111 -10.14 -1.81 -4.59
N ARG A 112 -9.56 -1.13 -5.58
CA ARG A 112 -8.63 -1.74 -6.55
C ARG A 112 -7.36 -2.26 -5.89
N LEU A 113 -6.80 -1.54 -4.92
CA LEU A 113 -5.63 -1.98 -4.15
C LEU A 113 -5.95 -3.17 -3.24
N LEU A 114 -7.12 -3.15 -2.58
CA LEU A 114 -7.59 -4.28 -1.77
C LEU A 114 -7.88 -5.52 -2.62
N ALA A 115 -8.46 -5.34 -3.80
CA ALA A 115 -8.66 -6.42 -4.77
C ALA A 115 -7.30 -6.99 -5.23
N PHE A 116 -6.32 -6.14 -5.53
CA PHE A 116 -4.97 -6.58 -5.86
C PHE A 116 -4.31 -7.36 -4.72
N GLN A 117 -4.48 -6.91 -3.47
CA GLN A 117 -4.02 -7.63 -2.29
C GLN A 117 -4.69 -9.00 -2.16
N ALA A 118 -6.01 -9.07 -2.30
CA ALA A 118 -6.76 -10.32 -2.23
C ALA A 118 -6.34 -11.31 -3.34
N LEU A 119 -6.11 -10.82 -4.56
CA LEU A 119 -5.62 -11.61 -5.68
C LEU A 119 -4.21 -12.17 -5.40
N CYS A 120 -3.30 -11.34 -4.86
CA CYS A 120 -1.97 -11.79 -4.47
C CYS A 120 -2.04 -12.85 -3.37
N CYS A 121 -2.91 -12.66 -2.36
CA CYS A 121 -3.11 -13.66 -1.30
C CYS A 121 -3.71 -14.96 -1.86
N ALA A 122 -4.69 -14.90 -2.76
CA ALA A 122 -5.25 -16.09 -3.39
C ALA A 122 -4.20 -16.85 -4.22
N PHE A 123 -3.38 -16.12 -4.99
CA PHE A 123 -2.25 -16.68 -5.70
C PHE A 123 -1.24 -17.35 -4.75
N CYS A 124 -0.95 -16.75 -3.60
CA CYS A 124 -0.10 -17.36 -2.57
C CYS A 124 -0.66 -18.69 -2.05
N PHE A 125 -1.97 -18.75 -1.78
CA PHE A 125 -2.61 -19.98 -1.33
C PHE A 125 -2.54 -21.08 -2.39
N ILE A 126 -2.78 -20.74 -3.66
CA ILE A 126 -2.66 -21.68 -4.78
C ILE A 126 -1.22 -22.17 -4.90
N LEU A 127 -0.24 -21.27 -4.87
CA LEU A 127 1.18 -21.61 -4.98
C LEU A 127 1.62 -22.50 -3.82
N ARG A 128 1.19 -22.21 -2.59
CA ARG A 128 1.42 -23.06 -1.42
C ARG A 128 0.80 -24.44 -1.57
N TYR A 129 -0.43 -24.52 -2.09
CA TYR A 129 -1.10 -25.79 -2.34
C TYR A 129 -0.33 -26.65 -3.35
N ILE A 130 0.14 -26.04 -4.45
CA ILE A 130 0.94 -26.72 -5.47
C ILE A 130 2.28 -27.18 -4.90
N LEU A 131 3.02 -26.32 -4.19
CA LEU A 131 4.31 -26.66 -3.58
C LEU A 131 4.20 -27.80 -2.56
N THR A 132 3.13 -27.83 -1.77
CA THR A 132 2.87 -28.93 -0.82
C THR A 132 2.59 -30.26 -1.55
N GLY A 133 2.02 -30.20 -2.76
CA GLY A 133 1.81 -31.37 -3.60
C GLY A 133 3.07 -31.90 -4.28
N TRP A 134 4.11 -31.08 -4.45
CA TRP A 134 5.38 -31.46 -5.09
C TRP A 134 6.41 -32.06 -4.14
N TYR A 135 6.30 -31.80 -2.84
CA TYR A 135 7.21 -32.34 -1.81
C TYR A 135 6.77 -33.73 -1.30
N LYS A 136 6.12 -34.52 -2.17
CA LYS A 136 5.59 -35.85 -1.85
C LYS A 136 6.27 -36.93 -2.68
#